data_AF-A0AAD8N1W7-F1
#
_entry.id   AF-A0AAD8N1W7-F1
#
_cell.length_a   1.000
_cell.length_b   1.000
_cell.length_c   1.000
_cell.angle_alpha   90.00
_cell.angle_beta   90.00
_cell.angle_gamma   90.00
#
_symmetry.space_group_name_H-M   'P 1'
#
loop_
_entity.id
_entity.type
_entity.pdbx_description
1 polymer ?
#
loop_
_entity_poly.entity_id
_entity_poly.type
_entity_poly.pdbx_seq_one_letter_code
_entity_poly.pdbx_strand_id
1 'polypeptide(L)'
;MSMIKTILNRSRGFSSSIRYLCTAVKKEYSIPASTKSDVLYNRLSLLGKTGGSAIDTLNQYFSEGNYATKYQLDTCIWQLRKFGKANHALQVMEWMKTRNIKFHPTDHAKFLDLLSKVKGISAAENYFSGLPESAKEKSTYGALLNCYCREILPDKAQTLFEEMDKLCIVSSLTFNNLMSLYMRRRMPEAVIPLVQEMKNRNIPLTIHTYNIWMTSYSQMNDIEGVETVFEEIKVKHGEEQCNWTTFSNLAVAYVKAGHKEKAESALKNLEAETRKMGRRCDREPFHYLISLYAGTSNLVEVYRIWKHLKSSFRVTTNISTLIMVQSLARLDDIDGFKKIFQEWESTCSSYDLRIAKTAILLYVKHGLIREAEDVFQNILKRCKGPVYQHGKPLILYYLNEKQVDLALRCLEAATSEVKDNEWPQIYEDVNGFVMEYFKKERDVNGAEKCYRILKRVRPLGSEAYKLLLEIYLAAGKKAPEMRRRIMDDGIEISSELEELLGSVCPE
;
A
#
# COMPACT_ATOMS: atom_id res chain seq x y z
N MET A 1 2.96 -26.85 -10.92
CA MET A 1 2.43 -26.97 -9.53
C MET A 1 3.35 -26.39 -8.44
N SER A 2 4.63 -26.79 -8.32
CA SER A 2 5.53 -26.32 -7.23
C SER A 2 5.80 -24.80 -7.26
N MET A 3 6.07 -24.21 -8.43
CA MET A 3 6.38 -22.78 -8.58
C MET A 3 5.15 -21.88 -8.33
N ILE A 4 3.95 -22.33 -8.72
CA ILE A 4 2.67 -21.66 -8.42
C ILE A 4 2.34 -21.75 -6.92
N LYS A 5 2.61 -22.89 -6.27
CA LYS A 5 2.55 -23.03 -4.80
C LYS A 5 3.52 -22.09 -4.08
N THR A 6 4.73 -21.89 -4.61
CA THR A 6 5.71 -20.94 -4.05
C THR A 6 5.26 -19.48 -4.22
N ILE A 7 4.59 -19.13 -5.32
CA ILE A 7 4.01 -17.80 -5.55
C ILE A 7 2.79 -17.57 -4.64
N LEU A 8 1.96 -18.60 -4.41
CA LEU A 8 0.83 -18.58 -3.48
C LEU A 8 1.31 -18.47 -2.02
N ASN A 9 2.36 -19.19 -1.63
CA ASN A 9 2.96 -19.12 -0.28
C ASN A 9 3.78 -17.84 -0.06
N ARG A 10 4.24 -17.17 -1.13
CA ARG A 10 4.82 -15.82 -1.08
C ARG A 10 3.77 -14.70 -1.13
N SER A 11 2.47 -15.01 -1.06
CA SER A 11 1.44 -14.00 -0.77
C SER A 11 1.67 -13.47 0.65
N ARG A 12 2.51 -12.43 0.71
CA ARG A 12 2.98 -11.71 1.90
C ARG A 12 1.90 -11.69 2.99
N GLY A 13 2.11 -12.53 4.01
CA GLY A 13 1.30 -12.52 5.22
C GLY A 13 1.22 -11.10 5.78
N PHE A 14 -0.01 -10.63 6.02
CA PHE A 14 -0.40 -9.51 6.87
C PHE A 14 0.33 -8.15 6.74
N SER A 15 1.26 -7.97 5.78
CA SER A 15 2.16 -6.83 5.80
C SER A 15 1.65 -5.59 5.04
N SER A 16 0.58 -5.72 4.25
CA SER A 16 -0.04 -4.60 3.54
C SER A 16 -0.97 -3.75 4.41
N SER A 17 -1.36 -4.23 5.60
CA SER A 17 -2.25 -3.48 6.52
C SER A 17 -1.52 -2.43 7.37
N ILE A 18 -0.21 -2.26 7.21
CA ILE A 18 0.59 -1.30 8.01
C ILE A 18 0.61 0.12 7.41
N ARG A 19 -0.01 0.36 6.24
CA ARG A 19 0.05 1.69 5.60
C ARG A 19 -0.85 2.79 6.21
N TYR A 20 -1.63 2.51 7.25
CA TYR A 20 -2.63 3.48 7.73
C TYR A 20 -2.51 3.97 9.18
N LEU A 21 -1.45 3.63 9.94
CA LEU A 21 -1.32 4.07 11.34
C LEU A 21 -0.56 5.38 11.58
N CYS A 22 -0.45 6.27 10.58
CA CYS A 22 0.05 7.64 10.83
C CYS A 22 -0.87 8.70 10.24
N THR A 23 -2.02 8.95 10.88
CA THR A 23 -2.55 10.31 11.02
C THR A 23 -3.57 10.41 12.16
N ALA A 24 -3.24 11.32 13.09
CA ALA A 24 -4.12 12.11 13.96
C ALA A 24 -4.74 11.46 15.21
N VAL A 25 -4.30 11.98 16.35
CA VAL A 25 -5.07 12.15 17.58
C VAL A 25 -6.46 12.71 17.23
N LYS A 26 -7.51 11.93 17.44
CA LYS A 26 -8.90 12.44 17.48
C LYS A 26 -9.04 13.21 18.80
N LYS A 27 -9.05 14.55 18.73
CA LYS A 27 -9.66 15.37 19.79
C LYS A 27 -11.14 15.53 19.45
N GLU A 28 -12.01 15.22 20.40
CA GLU A 28 -13.45 15.40 20.29
C GLU A 28 -13.77 16.88 20.04
N TYR A 29 -14.46 17.16 18.94
CA TYR A 29 -15.12 18.43 18.73
C TYR A 29 -16.58 18.14 18.41
N SER A 30 -17.46 18.66 19.26
CA SER A 30 -18.90 18.72 19.08
C SER A 30 -19.23 19.58 17.86
N ILE A 31 -20.07 19.05 16.96
CA ILE A 31 -20.52 19.73 15.75
C ILE A 31 -21.92 20.32 16.01
N PRO A 32 -22.13 21.65 15.86
CA PRO A 32 -23.46 22.19 15.63
C PRO A 32 -23.72 22.34 14.11
N ALA A 33 -24.95 22.08 13.70
CA ALA A 33 -25.41 22.15 12.31
C ALA A 33 -25.67 23.60 11.84
N SER A 34 -25.30 23.95 10.59
CA SER A 34 -26.02 24.90 9.69
C SER A 34 -25.25 25.23 8.36
N THR A 35 -25.62 24.53 7.29
CA THR A 35 -25.99 24.95 5.91
C THR A 35 -25.17 25.91 4.99
N LYS A 36 -23.97 26.43 5.32
CA LYS A 36 -23.10 27.10 4.28
C LYS A 36 -21.78 26.42 3.98
N SER A 37 -21.32 25.51 4.85
CA SER A 37 -20.07 24.76 4.67
C SER A 37 -20.08 23.84 3.45
N ASP A 38 -21.25 23.37 3.02
CA ASP A 38 -21.35 22.39 1.94
C ASP A 38 -21.10 22.99 0.56
N VAL A 39 -21.45 24.26 0.29
CA VAL A 39 -21.35 24.82 -1.06
C VAL A 39 -19.89 24.96 -1.51
N LEU A 40 -19.04 25.54 -0.67
CA LEU A 40 -17.62 25.72 -0.97
C LEU A 40 -16.90 24.36 -1.05
N TYR A 41 -17.14 23.48 -0.08
CA TYR A 41 -16.54 22.14 -0.10
C TYR A 41 -16.99 21.33 -1.32
N ASN A 42 -18.26 21.41 -1.72
CA ASN A 42 -18.76 20.70 -2.89
C ASN A 42 -18.04 21.16 -4.17
N ARG A 43 -17.84 22.47 -4.35
CA ARG A 43 -17.07 23.01 -5.48
C ARG A 43 -15.62 22.51 -5.45
N LEU A 44 -14.95 22.58 -4.31
CA LEU A 44 -13.57 22.09 -4.15
C LEU A 44 -13.45 20.56 -4.31
N SER A 45 -14.48 19.82 -3.90
CA SER A 45 -14.54 18.37 -4.04
C SER A 45 -14.66 17.95 -5.51
N LEU A 46 -15.40 18.69 -6.32
CA LEU A 46 -15.57 18.39 -7.75
C LEU A 46 -14.26 18.49 -8.54
N LEU A 47 -13.27 19.26 -8.07
CA LEU A 47 -11.96 19.39 -8.71
C LEU A 47 -11.19 18.08 -8.83
N GLY A 48 -11.46 17.12 -7.94
CA GLY A 48 -10.87 15.78 -8.05
C GLY A 48 -11.33 15.01 -9.30
N LYS A 49 -12.45 15.41 -9.92
CA LYS A 49 -12.96 14.81 -11.17
C LYS A 49 -12.63 15.65 -12.41
N THR A 50 -12.64 16.98 -12.27
CA THR A 50 -12.47 17.91 -13.40
C THR A 50 -11.03 18.35 -13.64
N GLY A 51 -10.11 18.09 -12.71
CA GLY A 51 -8.68 18.38 -12.91
C GLY A 51 -8.30 19.86 -12.75
N GLY A 52 -8.97 20.61 -11.87
CA GLY A 52 -8.75 22.05 -11.66
C GLY A 52 -7.99 22.43 -10.39
N SER A 53 -7.64 23.72 -10.30
CA SER A 53 -6.96 24.35 -9.16
C SER A 53 -7.94 24.81 -8.08
N ALA A 54 -7.65 24.47 -6.82
CA ALA A 54 -8.44 24.95 -5.69
C ALA A 54 -8.29 26.47 -5.48
N ILE A 55 -7.15 27.05 -5.87
CA ILE A 55 -6.90 28.50 -5.82
C ILE A 55 -7.85 29.24 -6.76
N ASP A 56 -7.97 28.76 -8.01
CA ASP A 56 -8.83 29.39 -9.02
C ASP A 56 -10.31 29.30 -8.63
N THR A 57 -10.70 28.14 -8.09
CA THR A 57 -12.06 27.91 -7.57
C THR A 57 -12.37 28.82 -6.40
N LEU A 58 -11.42 29.04 -5.49
CA LEU A 58 -11.56 30.00 -4.40
C LEU A 58 -11.69 31.42 -4.96
N ASN A 59 -10.79 31.84 -5.84
CA ASN A 59 -10.86 33.17 -6.45
C ASN A 59 -12.20 33.43 -7.15
N GLN A 60 -12.70 32.45 -7.91
CA GLN A 60 -14.01 32.51 -8.55
C GLN A 60 -15.14 32.61 -7.51
N TYR A 61 -15.09 31.80 -6.45
CA TYR A 61 -16.08 31.83 -5.38
C TYR A 61 -16.21 33.23 -4.74
N PHE A 62 -15.09 33.91 -4.53
CA PHE A 62 -15.08 35.27 -3.99
C PHE A 62 -15.45 36.34 -5.04
N SER A 63 -15.10 36.17 -6.31
CA SER A 63 -15.53 37.11 -7.38
C SER A 63 -17.05 37.10 -7.61
N GLU A 64 -17.71 35.99 -7.29
CA GLU A 64 -19.17 35.86 -7.28
C GLU A 64 -19.83 36.58 -6.08
N GLY A 65 -19.07 37.29 -5.24
CA GLY A 65 -19.57 38.02 -4.07
C GLY A 65 -19.76 37.15 -2.82
N ASN A 66 -19.33 35.88 -2.85
CA ASN A 66 -19.39 35.03 -1.67
C ASN A 66 -18.21 35.30 -0.71
N TYR A 67 -18.40 34.98 0.57
CA TYR A 67 -17.36 35.08 1.59
C TYR A 67 -17.21 33.73 2.33
N ALA A 68 -15.97 33.40 2.70
CA ALA A 68 -15.68 32.23 3.53
C ALA A 68 -14.89 32.63 4.78
N THR A 69 -15.35 32.17 5.94
CA THR A 69 -14.65 32.37 7.21
C THR A 69 -13.44 31.42 7.33
N LYS A 70 -12.47 31.75 8.19
CA LYS A 70 -11.34 30.85 8.51
C LYS A 70 -11.84 29.46 8.91
N TYR A 71 -12.90 29.39 9.70
CA TYR A 71 -13.52 28.12 10.12
C TYR A 71 -14.04 27.28 8.95
N GLN A 72 -14.68 27.91 7.95
CA GLN A 72 -15.16 27.20 6.76
C GLN A 72 -14.00 26.67 5.91
N LEU A 73 -12.91 27.44 5.80
CA LEU A 73 -11.69 27.01 5.11
C LEU A 73 -10.99 25.86 5.86
N ASP A 74 -10.87 25.95 7.18
CA ASP A 74 -10.33 24.89 8.04
C ASP A 74 -11.15 23.59 7.90
N THR A 75 -12.48 23.71 7.79
CA THR A 75 -13.39 22.57 7.53
C THR A 75 -13.13 21.96 6.15
N CYS A 76 -13.01 22.78 5.11
CA CYS A 76 -12.68 22.31 3.76
C CYS A 76 -11.33 21.60 3.72
N ILE A 77 -10.30 22.15 4.38
CA ILE A 77 -8.97 21.53 4.50
C ILE A 77 -9.08 20.17 5.20
N TRP A 78 -9.82 20.09 6.30
CA TRP A 78 -10.05 18.82 7.00
C TRP A 78 -10.72 17.78 6.11
N GLN A 79 -11.79 18.15 5.40
CA GLN A 79 -12.49 17.23 4.49
C GLN A 79 -11.59 16.80 3.32
N LEU A 80 -10.91 17.74 2.65
CA LEU A 80 -9.99 17.43 1.55
C LEU A 80 -8.87 16.48 2.01
N ARG A 81 -8.29 16.70 3.20
CA ARG A 81 -7.31 15.78 3.81
C ARG A 81 -7.92 14.40 4.09
N LYS A 82 -9.12 14.35 4.67
CA LYS A 82 -9.83 13.10 4.97
C LYS A 82 -10.08 12.25 3.71
N PHE A 83 -10.36 12.89 2.58
CA PHE A 83 -10.59 12.22 1.30
C PHE A 83 -9.33 12.11 0.42
N GLY A 84 -8.14 12.30 0.99
CA GLY A 84 -6.87 12.07 0.29
C GLY A 84 -6.51 13.13 -0.76
N LYS A 85 -7.22 14.25 -0.82
CA LYS A 85 -6.95 15.37 -1.73
C LYS A 85 -5.94 16.34 -1.12
N ALA A 86 -4.75 15.83 -0.79
CA ALA A 86 -3.70 16.60 -0.14
C ALA A 86 -3.24 17.81 -0.97
N ASN A 87 -3.16 17.66 -2.30
CA ASN A 87 -2.79 18.76 -3.20
C ASN A 87 -3.78 19.93 -3.13
N HIS A 88 -5.08 19.66 -3.27
CA HIS A 88 -6.12 20.69 -3.15
C HIS A 88 -6.14 21.30 -1.73
N ALA A 89 -5.95 20.50 -0.69
CA ALA A 89 -5.85 21.01 0.68
C ALA A 89 -4.66 21.97 0.86
N LEU A 90 -3.50 21.65 0.26
CA LEU A 90 -2.33 22.51 0.27
C LEU A 90 -2.62 23.84 -0.44
N GLN A 91 -3.21 23.78 -1.63
CA GLN A 91 -3.59 24.96 -2.41
C GLN A 91 -4.54 25.90 -1.64
N VAL A 92 -5.50 25.37 -0.88
CA VAL A 92 -6.37 26.17 0.00
C VAL A 92 -5.55 26.89 1.07
N MET A 93 -4.58 26.23 1.70
CA MET A 93 -3.72 26.87 2.71
C MET A 93 -2.75 27.89 2.12
N GLU A 94 -2.23 27.64 0.91
CA GLU A 94 -1.42 28.60 0.16
C GLU A 94 -2.24 29.86 -0.17
N TRP A 95 -3.49 29.68 -0.61
CA TRP A 95 -4.41 30.79 -0.84
C TRP A 95 -4.67 31.59 0.45
N MET A 96 -4.89 30.92 1.59
CA MET A 96 -5.06 31.59 2.88
C MET A 96 -3.84 32.42 3.27
N LYS A 97 -2.63 31.94 2.97
CA LYS A 97 -1.38 32.67 3.20
C LYS A 97 -1.27 33.90 2.30
N THR A 98 -1.62 33.80 1.01
CA THR A 98 -1.64 34.94 0.08
C THR A 98 -2.62 36.04 0.50
N ARG A 99 -3.69 35.68 1.22
CA ARG A 99 -4.67 36.62 1.78
C ARG A 99 -4.31 37.13 3.19
N ASN A 100 -3.09 36.86 3.67
CA ASN A 100 -2.61 37.23 5.01
C ASN A 100 -3.52 36.76 6.16
N ILE A 101 -4.18 35.60 6.00
CA ILE A 101 -4.94 34.99 7.10
C ILE A 101 -3.95 34.47 8.14
N LYS A 102 -4.05 34.96 9.38
CA LYS A 102 -3.17 34.57 10.48
C LYS A 102 -3.30 33.08 10.78
N PHE A 103 -2.17 32.38 10.80
CA PHE A 103 -2.08 30.97 11.15
C PHE A 103 -1.78 30.80 12.62
N HIS A 104 -2.47 29.86 13.26
CA HIS A 104 -2.09 29.37 14.57
C HIS A 104 -0.96 28.33 14.41
N PRO A 105 -0.12 28.04 15.42
CA PRO A 105 0.87 26.97 15.38
C PRO A 105 0.33 25.62 14.89
N THR A 106 -0.92 25.29 15.22
CA THR A 106 -1.61 24.10 14.69
C THR A 106 -1.88 24.15 13.19
N ASP A 107 -2.09 25.33 12.62
CA ASP A 107 -2.27 25.53 11.19
C ASP A 107 -0.91 25.42 10.48
N HIS A 108 0.16 25.99 11.06
CA HIS A 108 1.53 25.76 10.61
C HIS A 108 1.88 24.26 10.59
N ALA A 109 1.50 23.50 11.63
CA ALA A 109 1.67 22.05 11.69
C ALA A 109 0.91 21.30 10.58
N LYS A 110 -0.34 21.67 10.28
CA LYS A 110 -1.10 21.10 9.15
C LYS A 110 -0.44 21.43 7.81
N PHE A 111 0.06 22.65 7.66
CA PHE A 111 0.71 23.11 6.44
C PHE A 111 2.02 22.36 6.19
N LEU A 112 2.84 22.16 7.23
CA LEU A 112 4.05 21.31 7.19
C LEU A 112 3.73 19.89 6.71
N ASP A 113 2.71 19.25 7.30
CA ASP A 113 2.28 17.90 6.90
C ASP A 113 1.86 17.85 5.42
N LEU A 114 1.14 18.86 4.94
CA LEU A 114 0.69 18.96 3.55
C LEU A 114 1.84 19.26 2.58
N LEU A 115 2.74 20.18 2.94
CA LEU A 115 3.93 20.50 2.16
C LEU A 115 4.78 19.25 1.96
N SER A 116 5.06 18.50 3.03
CA SER A 116 5.84 17.28 2.92
C SER A 116 5.17 16.25 2.02
N LYS A 117 3.84 16.08 2.10
CA LYS A 117 3.08 15.11 1.29
C LYS A 117 3.02 15.46 -0.20
N VAL A 118 3.00 16.74 -0.55
CA VAL A 118 2.74 17.19 -1.94
C VAL A 118 4.01 17.68 -2.62
N LYS A 119 4.88 18.39 -1.90
CA LYS A 119 6.10 19.03 -2.41
C LYS A 119 7.39 18.38 -1.90
N GLY A 120 7.29 17.37 -1.04
CA GLY A 120 8.44 16.64 -0.49
C GLY A 120 9.00 17.24 0.80
N ILE A 121 9.86 16.46 1.47
CA ILE A 121 10.36 16.79 2.81
C ILE A 121 11.16 18.09 2.85
N SER A 122 11.97 18.39 1.83
CA SER A 122 12.79 19.61 1.77
C SER A 122 11.95 20.88 1.80
N ALA A 123 10.76 20.87 1.18
CA ALA A 123 9.84 22.00 1.22
C ALA A 123 9.28 22.23 2.64
N ALA A 124 9.04 21.15 3.39
CA ALA A 124 8.60 21.24 4.77
C ALA A 124 9.74 21.72 5.70
N GLU A 125 10.97 21.25 5.51
CA GLU A 125 12.17 21.72 6.23
C GLU A 125 12.40 23.22 6.02
N ASN A 126 12.40 23.67 4.75
CA ASN A 126 12.55 25.09 4.41
C ASN A 126 11.46 25.95 5.04
N TYR A 127 10.22 25.46 5.06
CA TYR A 127 9.13 26.17 5.72
C TYR A 127 9.33 26.24 7.23
N PHE A 128 9.72 25.14 7.88
CA PHE A 128 9.96 25.09 9.32
C PHE A 128 11.09 26.02 9.75
N SER A 129 12.22 26.02 9.03
CA SER A 129 13.35 26.90 9.30
C SER A 129 13.01 28.38 9.12
N GLY A 130 12.10 28.70 8.20
CA GLY A 130 11.59 30.05 7.98
C GLY A 130 10.49 30.49 8.94
N LEU A 131 10.02 29.64 9.86
CA LEU A 131 9.04 30.05 10.87
C LEU A 131 9.67 30.94 11.94
N PRO A 132 8.95 31.98 12.41
CA PRO A 132 9.39 32.72 13.59
C PRO A 132 9.41 31.79 14.80
N GLU A 133 10.30 32.07 15.76
CA GLU A 133 10.46 31.20 16.93
C GLU A 133 9.16 31.06 17.74
N SER A 134 8.33 32.11 17.78
CA SER A 134 7.00 32.09 18.40
C SER A 134 6.01 31.12 17.74
N ALA A 135 6.25 30.69 16.51
CA ALA A 135 5.42 29.70 15.80
C ALA A 135 5.99 28.28 15.92
N LYS A 136 7.25 28.11 16.34
CA LYS A 136 7.91 26.81 16.53
C LYS A 136 7.51 26.18 17.86
N GLU A 137 6.25 25.81 17.97
CA GLU A 137 5.74 25.12 19.16
C GLU A 137 5.78 23.60 19.02
N LYS A 138 5.47 22.90 20.11
CA LYS A 138 5.27 21.44 20.18
C LYS A 138 4.50 20.85 19.00
N SER A 139 3.48 21.56 18.50
CA SER A 139 2.66 21.11 17.37
C SER A 139 3.43 21.10 16.04
N THR A 140 4.30 22.08 15.79
CA THR A 140 5.10 22.20 14.56
C THR A 140 6.29 21.26 14.56
N TYR A 141 7.01 21.14 15.69
CA TYR A 141 8.05 20.13 15.89
C TYR A 141 7.48 18.71 15.73
N GLY A 142 6.33 18.44 16.37
CA GLY A 142 5.65 17.15 16.24
C GLY A 142 5.20 16.84 14.81
N ALA A 143 4.80 17.86 14.03
CA ALA A 143 4.44 17.68 12.62
C ALA A 143 5.67 17.39 11.75
N LEU A 144 6.79 18.08 11.97
CA LEU A 144 8.03 17.82 11.25
C LEU A 144 8.57 16.42 11.58
N LEU A 145 8.55 16.02 12.85
CA LEU A 145 8.91 14.67 13.27
C LEU A 145 8.02 13.63 12.59
N ASN A 146 6.70 13.84 12.55
CA ASN A 146 5.78 12.97 11.83
C ASN A 146 6.12 12.88 10.34
N CYS A 147 6.59 13.96 9.72
CA CYS A 147 7.06 13.94 8.34
C CYS A 147 8.32 13.08 8.18
N TYR A 148 9.35 13.26 9.00
CA TYR A 148 10.55 12.41 8.98
C TYR A 148 10.22 10.94 9.22
N CYS A 149 9.37 10.66 10.21
CA CYS A 149 8.89 9.31 10.45
C CYS A 149 8.18 8.77 9.21
N ARG A 150 7.24 9.53 8.60
CA ARG A 150 6.49 9.07 7.41
C ARG A 150 7.42 8.73 6.24
N GLU A 151 8.40 9.59 5.95
CA GLU A 151 9.37 9.40 4.86
C GLU A 151 10.48 8.38 5.21
N ILE A 152 10.45 7.77 6.40
CA ILE A 152 11.41 6.76 6.86
C ILE A 152 12.84 7.32 6.90
N LEU A 153 13.00 8.51 7.50
CA LEU A 153 14.27 9.21 7.70
C LEU A 153 14.71 9.11 9.18
N PRO A 154 15.34 7.99 9.61
CA PRO A 154 15.57 7.72 11.02
C PRO A 154 16.55 8.69 11.69
N ASP A 155 17.63 9.06 11.01
CA ASP A 155 18.67 9.92 11.59
C ASP A 155 18.09 11.31 11.87
N LYS A 156 17.39 11.89 10.90
CA LYS A 156 16.68 13.18 11.07
C LYS A 156 15.59 13.11 12.13
N ALA A 157 14.84 12.01 12.19
CA ALA A 157 13.80 11.82 13.22
C ALA A 157 14.40 11.75 14.63
N GLN A 158 15.52 11.03 14.79
CA GLN A 158 16.21 10.88 16.07
C GLN A 158 16.83 12.21 16.53
N THR A 159 17.53 12.93 15.64
CA THR A 159 18.09 14.25 15.98
C THR A 159 17.00 15.25 16.38
N LEU A 160 15.89 15.30 15.64
CA LEU A 160 14.77 16.18 15.99
C LEU A 160 14.10 15.75 17.30
N PHE A 161 14.03 14.44 17.58
CA PHE A 161 13.51 13.94 18.85
C PHE A 161 14.37 14.40 20.03
N GLU A 162 15.69 14.31 19.92
CA GLU A 162 16.63 14.77 20.93
C GLU A 162 16.56 16.28 21.16
N GLU A 163 16.36 17.06 20.08
CA GLU A 163 16.09 18.50 20.18
C GLU A 163 14.77 18.77 20.93
N MET A 164 13.69 18.08 20.55
CA MET A 164 12.41 18.17 21.25
C MET A 164 12.52 17.76 22.73
N ASP A 165 13.40 16.81 23.06
CA ASP A 165 13.63 16.35 24.42
C ASP A 165 14.35 17.41 25.26
N LYS A 166 15.39 18.04 24.70
CA LYS A 166 16.08 19.19 25.32
C LYS A 166 15.14 20.37 25.58
N LEU A 167 14.15 20.56 24.70
CA LEU A 167 13.11 21.58 24.84
C LEU A 167 11.95 21.16 25.75
N CYS A 168 11.96 19.94 26.31
CA CYS A 168 10.91 19.39 27.16
C CYS A 168 9.51 19.36 26.50
N ILE A 169 9.46 19.24 25.16
CA ILE A 169 8.20 19.22 24.38
C ILE A 169 7.80 17.83 23.88
N VAL A 170 8.54 16.78 24.27
CA VAL A 170 8.19 15.38 23.98
C VAL A 170 6.83 15.00 24.58
N SER A 171 6.18 14.03 23.95
CA SER A 171 4.85 13.55 24.35
C SER A 171 4.60 12.14 23.87
N SER A 172 3.50 11.52 24.30
CA SER A 172 3.08 10.20 23.82
C SER A 172 2.98 10.15 22.29
N LEU A 173 2.57 11.25 21.63
CA LEU A 173 2.55 11.33 20.16
C LEU A 173 3.96 11.26 19.56
N THR A 174 4.93 11.93 20.18
CA THR A 174 6.33 11.97 19.74
C THR A 174 6.95 10.56 19.78
N PHE A 175 6.74 9.83 20.88
CA PHE A 175 7.16 8.43 21.00
C PHE A 175 6.41 7.51 20.02
N ASN A 176 5.09 7.66 19.89
CA ASN A 176 4.29 6.86 18.95
C ASN A 176 4.78 7.03 17.49
N ASN A 177 5.25 8.22 17.11
CA ASN A 177 5.84 8.47 15.79
C ASN A 177 7.15 7.69 15.59
N LEU A 178 8.04 7.68 16.60
CA LEU A 178 9.28 6.89 16.55
C LEU A 178 9.00 5.38 16.56
N MET A 179 8.12 4.91 17.43
CA MET A 179 7.69 3.50 17.44
C MET A 179 7.14 3.09 16.07
N SER A 180 6.26 3.91 15.47
CA SER A 180 5.70 3.68 14.13
C SER A 180 6.76 3.72 13.01
N LEU A 181 7.82 4.50 13.17
CA LEU A 181 8.96 4.52 12.25
C LEU A 181 9.74 3.20 12.33
N TYR A 182 10.12 2.76 13.53
CA TYR A 182 10.84 1.48 13.72
C TYR A 182 10.02 0.28 13.23
N MET A 183 8.71 0.27 13.49
CA MET A 183 7.79 -0.74 12.96
C MET A 183 7.78 -0.79 11.42
N ARG A 184 7.87 0.36 10.75
CA ARG A 184 7.94 0.43 9.27
C ARG A 184 9.31 0.03 8.72
N ARG A 185 10.37 0.20 9.51
CA ARG A 185 11.72 -0.31 9.22
C ARG A 185 11.90 -1.81 9.50
N ARG A 186 10.83 -2.51 9.92
CA ARG A 186 10.88 -3.93 10.32
C ARG A 186 11.79 -4.19 11.53
N MET A 187 11.86 -3.23 12.45
CA MET A 187 12.59 -3.33 13.71
C MET A 187 11.60 -3.28 14.90
N PRO A 188 10.71 -4.28 15.07
CA PRO A 188 9.72 -4.27 16.14
C PRO A 188 10.33 -4.26 17.55
N GLU A 189 11.52 -4.84 17.74
CA GLU A 189 12.24 -4.91 19.01
C GLU A 189 12.58 -3.53 19.59
N ALA A 190 12.83 -2.54 18.73
CA ALA A 190 13.15 -1.17 19.14
C ALA A 190 11.97 -0.44 19.81
N VAL A 191 10.74 -0.99 19.72
CA VAL A 191 9.56 -0.44 20.38
C VAL A 191 9.59 -0.65 21.89
N ILE A 192 10.15 -1.77 22.37
CA ILE A 192 10.19 -2.14 23.78
C ILE A 192 10.93 -1.09 24.64
N PRO A 193 12.20 -0.72 24.33
CA PRO A 193 12.91 0.27 25.14
C PRO A 193 12.24 1.65 25.13
N LEU A 194 11.61 2.06 24.02
CA LEU A 194 10.85 3.32 23.95
C LEU A 194 9.65 3.32 24.92
N VAL A 195 8.94 2.20 25.05
CA VAL A 195 7.83 2.09 26.00
C VAL A 195 8.33 2.12 27.44
N GLN A 196 9.45 1.44 27.74
CA GLN A 196 10.05 1.49 29.08
C GLN A 196 10.52 2.90 29.42
N GLU A 197 11.10 3.60 28.46
CA GLU A 197 11.48 5.00 28.62
C GLU A 197 10.26 5.90 28.89
N MET A 198 9.14 5.72 28.17
CA MET A 198 7.90 6.43 28.49
C MET A 198 7.43 6.17 29.92
N LYS A 199 7.49 4.91 30.39
CA LYS A 199 7.14 4.54 31.77
C LYS A 199 8.06 5.20 32.79
N ASN A 200 9.38 5.14 32.58
CA ASN A 200 10.39 5.73 33.48
C ASN A 200 10.24 7.26 33.57
N ARG A 201 9.85 7.91 32.47
CA ARG A 201 9.63 9.35 32.39
C ARG A 201 8.22 9.77 32.79
N ASN A 202 7.37 8.85 33.27
CA ASN A 202 5.96 9.09 33.60
C ASN A 202 5.14 9.73 32.46
N ILE A 203 5.52 9.45 31.21
CA ILE A 203 4.75 9.89 30.03
C ILE A 203 3.58 8.92 29.86
N PRO A 204 2.32 9.39 29.83
CA PRO A 204 1.17 8.50 29.81
C PRO A 204 1.12 7.68 28.51
N LEU A 205 0.99 6.37 28.65
CA LEU A 205 0.75 5.47 27.52
C LEU A 205 -0.72 5.64 27.09
N THR A 206 -0.93 5.87 25.80
CA THR A 206 -2.28 5.95 25.22
C THR A 206 -2.68 4.59 24.67
N ILE A 207 -3.97 4.36 24.43
CA ILE A 207 -4.45 3.15 23.72
C ILE A 207 -3.73 2.97 22.37
N HIS A 208 -3.39 4.06 21.68
CA HIS A 208 -2.58 3.98 20.46
C HIS A 208 -1.15 3.47 20.72
N THR A 209 -0.50 3.92 21.80
CA THR A 209 0.82 3.43 22.23
C THR A 209 0.79 1.93 22.50
N TYR A 210 -0.18 1.46 23.29
CA TYR A 210 -0.36 0.04 23.55
C TYR A 210 -0.60 -0.76 22.28
N ASN A 211 -1.41 -0.25 21.34
CA ASN A 211 -1.67 -0.92 20.08
C ASN A 211 -0.41 -1.07 19.21
N ILE A 212 0.47 -0.06 19.16
CA ILE A 212 1.77 -0.19 18.48
C ILE A 212 2.64 -1.24 19.20
N TRP A 213 2.65 -1.24 20.53
CA TRP A 213 3.41 -2.18 21.33
C TRP A 213 2.95 -3.64 21.15
N MET A 214 1.63 -3.89 21.16
CA MET A 214 1.05 -5.21 20.82
C MET A 214 1.39 -5.62 19.39
N THR A 215 1.34 -4.69 18.44
CA THR A 215 1.71 -4.97 17.04
C THR A 215 3.19 -5.34 16.91
N SER A 216 4.06 -4.73 17.71
CA SER A 216 5.49 -5.08 17.78
C SER A 216 5.67 -6.54 18.21
N TYR A 217 5.10 -6.94 19.35
CA TYR A 217 5.14 -8.34 19.80
C TYR A 217 4.53 -9.31 18.78
N SER A 218 3.39 -8.96 18.17
CA SER A 218 2.76 -9.75 17.10
C SER A 218 3.65 -9.92 15.84
N GLN A 219 4.58 -8.99 15.56
CA GLN A 219 5.54 -9.15 14.47
C GLN A 219 6.73 -10.02 14.84
N MET A 220 7.08 -10.07 16.13
CA MET A 220 8.08 -10.98 16.69
C MET A 220 7.53 -12.40 16.96
N ASN A 221 6.24 -12.64 16.65
CA ASN A 221 5.50 -13.86 16.99
C ASN A 221 5.48 -14.17 18.51
N ASP A 222 5.64 -13.15 19.34
CA ASP A 222 5.56 -13.26 20.79
C ASP A 222 4.12 -13.00 21.25
N ILE A 223 3.38 -14.09 21.50
CA ILE A 223 1.97 -14.02 21.90
C ILE A 223 1.85 -13.65 23.38
N GLU A 224 2.77 -14.14 24.21
CA GLU A 224 2.80 -13.88 25.65
C GLU A 224 3.02 -12.38 25.91
N GLY A 225 3.91 -11.74 25.14
CA GLY A 225 4.08 -10.30 25.14
C GLY A 225 2.81 -9.55 24.77
N VAL A 226 2.06 -9.99 23.75
CA VAL A 226 0.76 -9.40 23.39
C VAL A 226 -0.26 -9.53 24.52
N GLU A 227 -0.38 -10.70 25.14
CA GLU A 227 -1.30 -10.96 26.25
C GLU A 227 -0.93 -10.14 27.49
N THR A 228 0.37 -10.03 27.80
CA THR A 228 0.88 -9.19 28.90
C THR A 228 0.52 -7.73 28.70
N VAL A 229 0.70 -7.20 27.49
CA VAL A 229 0.34 -5.82 27.17
C VAL A 229 -1.18 -5.61 27.28
N PHE A 230 -1.98 -6.58 26.83
CA PHE A 230 -3.44 -6.50 26.94
C PHE A 230 -3.92 -6.52 28.39
N GLU A 231 -3.30 -7.33 29.25
CA GLU A 231 -3.61 -7.33 30.68
C GLU A 231 -3.20 -6.00 31.33
N GLU A 232 -2.08 -5.39 30.93
CA GLU A 232 -1.69 -4.06 31.40
C GLU A 232 -2.74 -2.99 31.02
N ILE A 233 -3.33 -3.07 29.81
CA ILE A 233 -4.43 -2.18 29.41
C ILE A 233 -5.63 -2.35 30.35
N LYS A 234 -6.03 -3.60 30.63
CA LYS A 234 -7.16 -3.91 31.52
C LYS A 234 -6.95 -3.36 32.92
N VAL A 235 -5.77 -3.60 33.51
CA VAL A 235 -5.45 -3.16 34.87
C VAL A 235 -5.39 -1.62 34.97
N LYS A 236 -4.80 -0.94 33.98
CA LYS A 236 -4.57 0.52 34.06
C LYS A 236 -5.73 1.38 33.54
N HIS A 237 -6.45 0.91 32.53
CA HIS A 237 -7.46 1.69 31.83
C HIS A 237 -8.86 1.07 31.87
N GLY A 238 -8.98 -0.18 32.29
CA GLY A 238 -10.21 -0.96 32.20
C GLY A 238 -10.45 -1.51 30.79
N GLU A 239 -11.13 -2.65 30.70
CA GLU A 239 -11.46 -3.28 29.43
C GLU A 239 -12.38 -2.42 28.54
N GLU A 240 -13.14 -1.51 29.15
CA GLU A 240 -14.06 -0.61 28.46
C GLU A 240 -13.36 0.45 27.57
N GLN A 241 -12.08 0.73 27.82
CA GLN A 241 -11.28 1.65 27.00
C GLN A 241 -10.64 0.96 25.78
N CYS A 242 -10.74 -0.37 25.69
CA CYS A 242 -10.28 -1.12 24.52
C CYS A 242 -11.17 -0.80 23.32
N ASN A 243 -10.54 -0.32 22.25
CA ASN A 243 -11.25 -0.06 21.01
C ASN A 243 -11.16 -1.27 20.07
N TRP A 244 -11.85 -1.19 18.92
CA TRP A 244 -11.79 -2.23 17.90
C TRP A 244 -10.35 -2.51 17.41
N THR A 245 -9.43 -1.54 17.45
CA THR A 245 -8.03 -1.76 17.05
C THR A 245 -7.29 -2.67 18.03
N THR A 246 -7.56 -2.55 19.34
CA THR A 246 -7.01 -3.44 20.37
C THR A 246 -7.42 -4.89 20.14
N PHE A 247 -8.72 -5.13 19.96
CA PHE A 247 -9.23 -6.47 19.66
C PHE A 247 -8.78 -6.99 18.29
N SER A 248 -8.60 -6.11 17.31
CA SER A 248 -8.03 -6.50 16.01
C SER A 248 -6.59 -6.96 16.13
N ASN A 249 -5.76 -6.31 16.95
CA ASN A 249 -4.37 -6.70 17.17
C ASN A 249 -4.26 -8.05 17.90
N LEU A 250 -5.13 -8.29 18.89
CA LEU A 250 -5.26 -9.60 19.54
C LEU A 250 -5.62 -10.69 18.54
N ALA A 251 -6.67 -10.46 17.75
CA ALA A 251 -7.11 -11.43 16.75
C ALA A 251 -6.02 -11.71 15.71
N VAL A 252 -5.28 -10.70 15.25
CA VAL A 252 -4.12 -10.89 14.36
C VAL A 252 -3.07 -11.79 15.01
N ALA A 253 -2.70 -11.53 16.27
CA ALA A 253 -1.72 -12.33 16.99
C ALA A 253 -2.17 -13.80 17.14
N TYR A 254 -3.42 -14.02 17.57
CA TYR A 254 -3.97 -15.37 17.74
C TYR A 254 -4.15 -16.12 16.42
N VAL A 255 -4.55 -15.45 15.33
CA VAL A 255 -4.63 -16.08 14.00
C VAL A 255 -3.26 -16.54 13.51
N LYS A 256 -2.21 -15.72 13.71
CA LYS A 256 -0.83 -16.12 13.34
C LYS A 256 -0.32 -17.29 14.17
N ALA A 257 -0.67 -17.31 15.46
CA ALA A 257 -0.34 -18.38 16.40
C ALA A 257 -1.10 -19.69 16.16
N GLY A 258 -2.17 -19.66 15.35
CA GLY A 258 -3.07 -20.81 15.20
C GLY A 258 -4.04 -21.02 16.37
N HIS A 259 -4.13 -20.09 17.33
CA HIS A 259 -5.08 -20.16 18.45
C HIS A 259 -6.49 -19.72 18.02
N LYS A 260 -7.19 -20.61 17.31
CA LYS A 260 -8.50 -20.31 16.70
C LYS A 260 -9.56 -19.82 17.69
N GLU A 261 -9.71 -20.49 18.83
CA GLU A 261 -10.73 -20.12 19.83
C GLU A 261 -10.50 -18.72 20.42
N LYS A 262 -9.25 -18.42 20.80
CA LYS A 262 -8.88 -17.08 21.29
C LYS A 262 -9.07 -16.02 20.20
N ALA A 263 -8.74 -16.34 18.94
CA ALA A 263 -8.97 -15.45 17.81
C ALA A 263 -10.47 -15.16 17.62
N GLU A 264 -11.33 -16.17 17.66
CA GLU A 264 -12.78 -15.98 17.52
C GLU A 264 -13.38 -15.16 18.67
N SER A 265 -12.90 -15.37 19.90
CA SER A 265 -13.28 -14.54 21.06
C SER A 265 -12.91 -13.07 20.85
N ALA A 266 -11.67 -12.80 20.43
CA ALA A 266 -11.22 -11.45 20.11
C ALA A 266 -12.04 -10.82 18.97
N LEU A 267 -12.43 -11.61 17.95
CA LEU A 267 -13.27 -11.12 16.85
C LEU A 267 -14.69 -10.78 17.30
N LYS A 268 -15.28 -11.56 18.20
CA LYS A 268 -16.59 -11.22 18.80
C LYS A 268 -16.54 -9.91 19.59
N ASN A 269 -15.44 -9.66 20.31
CA ASN A 269 -15.23 -8.39 21.00
C ASN A 269 -15.05 -7.22 20.02
N LEU A 270 -14.29 -7.43 18.93
CA LEU A 270 -14.15 -6.45 17.84
C LEU A 270 -15.53 -6.12 17.23
N GLU A 271 -16.39 -7.11 17.00
CA GLU A 271 -17.76 -6.88 16.55
C GLU A 271 -18.61 -6.09 17.54
N ALA A 272 -18.51 -6.40 18.84
CA ALA A 272 -19.23 -5.66 19.87
C ALA A 272 -18.83 -4.17 19.85
N GLU A 273 -17.53 -3.87 19.78
CA GLU A 273 -17.04 -2.49 19.65
C GLU A 273 -17.48 -1.83 18.34
N THR A 274 -17.50 -2.60 17.25
CA THR A 274 -18.01 -2.13 15.95
C THR A 274 -19.48 -1.71 16.05
N ARG A 275 -20.30 -2.48 16.78
CA ARG A 275 -21.71 -2.15 17.03
C ARG A 275 -21.87 -0.90 17.89
N LYS A 276 -21.06 -0.74 18.96
CA LYS A 276 -21.09 0.44 19.84
C LYS A 276 -20.82 1.75 19.07
N MET A 277 -19.96 1.71 18.06
CA MET A 277 -19.68 2.89 17.22
C MET A 277 -20.88 3.35 16.37
N GLY A 278 -21.85 2.46 16.10
CA GLY A 278 -23.07 2.78 15.34
C GLY A 278 -22.79 3.49 14.01
N ARG A 279 -23.49 4.61 13.75
CA ARG A 279 -23.33 5.40 12.51
C ARG A 279 -21.96 6.07 12.36
N ARG A 280 -21.12 6.10 13.41
CA ARG A 280 -19.75 6.63 13.36
C ARG A 280 -18.74 5.57 12.92
N CYS A 281 -19.16 4.32 12.73
CA CYS A 281 -18.27 3.24 12.32
C CYS A 281 -17.74 3.49 10.90
N ASP A 282 -16.42 3.53 10.79
CA ASP A 282 -15.74 3.51 9.50
C ASP A 282 -15.84 2.11 8.85
N ARG A 283 -15.37 1.95 7.62
CA ARG A 283 -15.36 0.64 6.93
C ARG A 283 -14.26 -0.30 7.45
N GLU A 284 -13.23 0.26 8.08
CA GLU A 284 -12.03 -0.47 8.52
C GLU A 284 -12.33 -1.62 9.49
N PRO A 285 -13.17 -1.49 10.52
CA PRO A 285 -13.46 -2.61 11.41
C PRO A 285 -14.03 -3.83 10.68
N PHE A 286 -14.93 -3.60 9.71
CA PHE A 286 -15.48 -4.67 8.86
C PHE A 286 -14.43 -5.32 7.97
N HIS A 287 -13.50 -4.52 7.44
CA HIS A 287 -12.36 -5.01 6.65
C HIS A 287 -11.48 -5.95 7.46
N TYR A 288 -11.16 -5.59 8.70
CA TYR A 288 -10.41 -6.44 9.62
C TYR A 288 -11.19 -7.71 9.98
N LEU A 289 -12.49 -7.60 10.30
CA LEU A 289 -13.34 -8.77 10.59
C LEU A 289 -13.37 -9.77 9.42
N ILE A 290 -13.60 -9.31 8.19
CA ILE A 290 -13.63 -10.16 6.98
C ILE A 290 -12.28 -10.86 6.76
N SER A 291 -11.17 -10.13 6.91
CA SER A 291 -9.84 -10.69 6.72
C SER A 291 -9.46 -11.71 7.81
N LEU A 292 -9.84 -11.43 9.06
CA LEU A 292 -9.48 -12.25 10.21
C LEU A 292 -10.38 -13.50 10.35
N TYR A 293 -11.68 -13.40 10.08
CA TYR A 293 -12.54 -14.60 9.97
C TYR A 293 -12.11 -15.52 8.82
N ALA A 294 -11.62 -14.96 7.71
CA ALA A 294 -10.99 -15.77 6.67
C ALA A 294 -9.69 -16.43 7.18
N GLY A 295 -8.97 -15.77 8.09
CA GLY A 295 -7.80 -16.33 8.79
C GLY A 295 -8.13 -17.48 9.74
N THR A 296 -9.32 -17.50 10.35
CA THR A 296 -9.78 -18.61 11.19
C THR A 296 -10.48 -19.74 10.42
N SER A 297 -10.54 -19.64 9.08
CA SER A 297 -11.25 -20.56 8.18
C SER A 297 -12.78 -20.55 8.33
N ASN A 298 -13.37 -19.44 8.79
CA ASN A 298 -14.82 -19.35 9.02
C ASN A 298 -15.55 -18.60 7.88
N LEU A 299 -15.90 -19.33 6.82
CA LEU A 299 -16.54 -18.78 5.62
C LEU A 299 -17.94 -18.18 5.90
N VAL A 300 -18.69 -18.78 6.82
CA VAL A 300 -20.04 -18.34 7.19
C VAL A 300 -19.99 -16.91 7.75
N GLU A 301 -19.05 -16.68 8.67
CA GLU A 301 -18.86 -15.36 9.28
C GLU A 301 -18.36 -14.32 8.29
N VAL A 302 -17.48 -14.70 7.36
CA VAL A 302 -17.04 -13.82 6.26
C VAL A 302 -18.23 -13.29 5.46
N TYR A 303 -19.16 -14.17 5.05
CA TYR A 303 -20.36 -13.75 4.33
C TYR A 303 -21.32 -12.92 5.17
N ARG A 304 -21.50 -13.26 6.45
CA ARG A 304 -22.35 -12.50 7.37
C ARG A 304 -21.85 -11.05 7.51
N ILE A 305 -20.56 -10.88 7.75
CA ILE A 305 -19.94 -9.55 7.88
C ILE A 305 -19.96 -8.79 6.56
N TRP A 306 -19.75 -9.46 5.43
CA TRP A 306 -19.87 -8.84 4.11
C TRP A 306 -21.28 -8.30 3.84
N LYS A 307 -22.32 -9.09 4.16
CA LYS A 307 -23.71 -8.66 4.06
C LYS A 307 -23.99 -7.46 4.98
N HIS A 308 -23.46 -7.48 6.20
CA HIS A 308 -23.60 -6.38 7.15
C HIS A 308 -22.87 -5.11 6.69
N LEU A 309 -21.69 -5.22 6.06
CA LEU A 309 -21.00 -4.09 5.44
C LEU A 309 -21.86 -3.48 4.33
N LYS A 310 -22.43 -4.31 3.44
CA LYS A 310 -23.29 -3.83 2.35
C LYS A 310 -24.58 -3.17 2.84
N SER A 311 -25.18 -3.66 3.93
CA SER A 311 -26.37 -3.00 4.50
C SER A 311 -26.03 -1.69 5.22
N SER A 312 -24.83 -1.59 5.79
CA SER A 312 -24.38 -0.40 6.51
C SER A 312 -23.92 0.73 5.58
N PHE A 313 -23.44 0.41 4.38
CA PHE A 313 -22.90 1.38 3.43
C PHE A 313 -23.56 1.29 2.06
N ARG A 314 -24.11 2.41 1.56
CA ARG A 314 -24.76 2.49 0.24
C ARG A 314 -23.85 2.10 -0.94
N VAL A 315 -22.55 2.33 -0.82
CA VAL A 315 -21.56 2.07 -1.88
C VAL A 315 -20.46 1.17 -1.34
N THR A 316 -20.24 0.07 -2.06
CA THR A 316 -19.11 -0.84 -1.87
C THR A 316 -17.88 -0.26 -2.55
N THR A 317 -16.81 -0.07 -1.78
CA THR A 317 -15.55 0.50 -2.31
C THR A 317 -14.66 -0.60 -2.90
N ASN A 318 -13.77 -0.26 -3.82
CA ASN A 318 -12.75 -1.19 -4.34
C ASN A 318 -11.92 -1.82 -3.21
N ILE A 319 -11.62 -1.08 -2.14
CA ILE A 319 -10.90 -1.63 -0.98
C ILE A 319 -11.75 -2.71 -0.28
N SER A 320 -13.04 -2.45 -0.04
CA SER A 320 -13.94 -3.45 0.56
C SER A 320 -14.02 -4.72 -0.29
N THR A 321 -14.21 -4.57 -1.61
CA THR A 321 -14.26 -5.70 -2.53
C THR A 321 -12.93 -6.45 -2.57
N LEU A 322 -11.80 -5.75 -2.64
CA LEU A 322 -10.47 -6.35 -2.63
C LEU A 322 -10.28 -7.26 -1.42
N ILE A 323 -10.69 -6.81 -0.24
CA ILE A 323 -10.57 -7.57 1.00
C ILE A 323 -11.48 -8.79 0.98
N MET A 324 -12.71 -8.65 0.49
CA MET A 324 -13.63 -9.78 0.32
C MET A 324 -13.07 -10.83 -0.65
N VAL A 325 -12.63 -10.43 -1.84
CA VAL A 325 -12.10 -11.37 -2.85
C VAL A 325 -10.81 -12.04 -2.40
N GLN A 326 -9.95 -11.32 -1.66
CA GLN A 326 -8.75 -11.91 -1.04
C GLN A 326 -9.11 -12.92 0.06
N SER A 327 -10.11 -12.62 0.88
CA SER A 327 -10.64 -13.54 1.88
C SER A 327 -11.22 -14.80 1.25
N LEU A 328 -12.02 -14.68 0.19
CA LEU A 328 -12.57 -15.84 -0.53
C LEU A 328 -11.48 -16.66 -1.22
N ALA A 329 -10.50 -16.00 -1.84
CA ALA A 329 -9.34 -16.67 -2.43
C ALA A 329 -8.51 -17.44 -1.39
N ARG A 330 -8.42 -16.94 -0.15
CA ARG A 330 -7.76 -17.63 0.96
C ARG A 330 -8.54 -18.85 1.44
N LEU A 331 -9.87 -18.76 1.47
CA LEU A 331 -10.79 -19.83 1.86
C LEU A 331 -11.07 -20.84 0.73
N ASP A 332 -10.53 -20.59 -0.46
CA ASP A 332 -10.72 -21.39 -1.67
C ASP A 332 -12.17 -21.50 -2.16
N ASP A 333 -13.02 -20.52 -1.82
CA ASP A 333 -14.41 -20.44 -2.29
C ASP A 333 -14.50 -19.74 -3.65
N ILE A 334 -14.32 -20.54 -4.71
CA ILE A 334 -14.30 -20.06 -6.09
C ILE A 334 -15.68 -19.58 -6.58
N ASP A 335 -16.76 -20.25 -6.19
CA ASP A 335 -18.12 -19.91 -6.64
C ASP A 335 -18.56 -18.58 -6.05
N GLY A 336 -18.32 -18.42 -4.75
CA GLY A 336 -18.46 -17.15 -4.07
C GLY A 336 -17.66 -16.02 -4.69
N PHE A 337 -16.39 -16.31 -4.99
CA PHE A 337 -15.49 -15.36 -5.62
C PHE A 337 -16.01 -14.88 -6.97
N LYS A 338 -16.41 -15.80 -7.85
CA LYS A 338 -16.94 -15.48 -9.19
C LYS A 338 -18.13 -14.53 -9.10
N LYS A 339 -19.06 -14.80 -8.19
CA LYS A 339 -20.25 -13.97 -7.98
C LYS A 339 -19.90 -12.54 -7.54
N ILE A 340 -19.01 -12.40 -6.55
CA ILE A 340 -18.58 -11.08 -6.06
C ILE A 340 -17.76 -10.32 -7.12
N PHE A 341 -16.91 -11.03 -7.87
CA PHE A 341 -16.10 -10.44 -8.93
C PHE A 341 -16.97 -9.90 -10.08
N GLN A 342 -17.97 -10.66 -10.54
CA GLN A 342 -18.91 -10.22 -11.58
C GLN A 342 -19.77 -9.02 -11.13
N GLU A 343 -20.22 -9.04 -9.86
CA GLU A 343 -20.93 -7.89 -9.28
C GLU A 343 -20.03 -6.64 -9.26
N TRP A 344 -18.76 -6.80 -8.91
CA TRP A 344 -17.82 -5.69 -8.93
C TRP A 344 -17.54 -5.21 -10.36
N GLU A 345 -17.30 -6.11 -11.31
CA GLU A 345 -16.95 -5.74 -12.68
C GLU A 345 -18.08 -4.98 -13.40
N SER A 346 -19.33 -5.29 -13.07
CA SER A 346 -20.52 -4.60 -13.59
C SER A 346 -20.80 -3.25 -12.91
N THR A 347 -20.36 -3.05 -11.66
CA THR A 347 -20.64 -1.83 -10.88
C THR A 347 -19.44 -0.90 -10.74
N CYS A 348 -18.23 -1.33 -11.10
CA CYS A 348 -17.01 -0.57 -10.87
C CYS A 348 -16.95 0.72 -11.72
N SER A 349 -16.66 1.84 -11.06
CA SER A 349 -16.37 3.13 -11.73
C SER A 349 -14.88 3.30 -12.03
N SER A 350 -14.02 2.59 -11.30
CA SER A 350 -12.57 2.53 -11.54
C SER A 350 -12.11 1.09 -11.42
N TYR A 351 -11.41 0.61 -12.45
CA TYR A 351 -10.96 -0.78 -12.54
C TYR A 351 -9.69 -0.96 -11.70
N ASP A 352 -9.84 -1.54 -10.51
CA ASP A 352 -8.74 -1.82 -9.59
C ASP A 352 -7.96 -3.07 -10.03
N LEU A 353 -6.74 -2.85 -10.50
CA LEU A 353 -5.83 -3.89 -10.99
C LEU A 353 -5.45 -4.94 -9.93
N ARG A 354 -5.62 -4.63 -8.63
CA ARG A 354 -5.35 -5.60 -7.55
C ARG A 354 -6.44 -6.66 -7.47
N ILE A 355 -7.70 -6.26 -7.63
CA ILE A 355 -8.86 -7.17 -7.66
C ILE A 355 -8.74 -8.10 -8.86
N ALA A 356 -8.47 -7.54 -10.04
CA ALA A 356 -8.28 -8.30 -11.28
C ALA A 356 -7.09 -9.27 -11.18
N LYS A 357 -5.96 -8.85 -10.60
CA LYS A 357 -4.81 -9.75 -10.35
C LYS A 357 -5.17 -10.91 -9.41
N THR A 358 -5.92 -10.65 -8.35
CA THR A 358 -6.40 -11.72 -7.45
C THR A 358 -7.32 -12.70 -8.20
N ALA A 359 -8.17 -12.23 -9.11
CA ALA A 359 -9.01 -13.08 -9.95
C ALA A 359 -8.20 -13.97 -10.89
N ILE A 360 -7.25 -13.40 -11.65
CA ILE A 360 -6.37 -14.18 -12.53
C ILE A 360 -5.64 -15.25 -11.72
N LEU A 361 -5.09 -14.91 -10.56
CA LEU A 361 -4.38 -15.87 -9.71
C LEU A 361 -5.29 -17.02 -9.25
N LEU A 362 -6.51 -16.73 -8.81
CA LEU A 362 -7.43 -17.75 -8.32
C LEU A 362 -7.95 -18.63 -9.46
N TYR A 363 -8.31 -18.04 -10.60
CA TYR A 363 -8.76 -18.78 -11.78
C TYR A 363 -7.68 -19.71 -12.33
N VAL A 364 -6.44 -19.23 -12.44
CA VAL A 364 -5.29 -20.07 -12.82
C VAL A 364 -5.08 -21.22 -11.81
N LYS A 365 -5.19 -20.95 -10.50
CA LYS A 365 -5.06 -21.99 -9.46
C LYS A 365 -6.09 -23.13 -9.63
N HIS A 366 -7.31 -22.80 -10.06
CA HIS A 366 -8.41 -23.75 -10.27
C HIS A 366 -8.51 -24.28 -11.71
N GLY A 367 -7.56 -23.95 -12.60
CA GLY A 367 -7.58 -24.38 -14.01
C GLY A 367 -8.65 -23.71 -14.87
N LEU A 368 -9.25 -22.62 -14.40
CA LEU A 368 -10.27 -21.82 -15.09
C LEU A 368 -9.59 -20.80 -16.03
N ILE A 369 -8.88 -21.31 -17.02
CA ILE A 369 -7.94 -20.50 -17.82
C ILE A 369 -8.67 -19.50 -18.71
N ARG A 370 -9.82 -19.87 -19.27
CA ARG A 370 -10.62 -18.96 -20.11
C ARG A 370 -11.05 -17.72 -19.33
N GLU A 371 -11.55 -17.91 -18.11
CA GLU A 371 -11.92 -16.78 -17.26
C GLU A 371 -10.71 -15.93 -16.86
N ALA A 372 -9.53 -16.53 -16.66
CA ALA A 372 -8.30 -15.79 -16.39
C ALA A 372 -7.87 -14.93 -17.61
N GLU A 373 -8.00 -15.47 -18.82
CA GLU A 373 -7.74 -14.74 -20.07
C GLU A 373 -8.73 -13.59 -20.27
N ASP A 374 -10.02 -13.81 -20.02
CA ASP A 374 -11.04 -12.76 -20.14
C ASP A 374 -10.75 -11.58 -19.21
N VAL A 375 -10.38 -11.86 -17.94
CA VAL A 375 -9.97 -10.81 -17.00
C VAL A 375 -8.72 -10.08 -17.49
N PHE A 376 -7.75 -10.80 -18.03
CA PHE A 376 -6.53 -10.20 -18.56
C PHE A 376 -6.81 -9.29 -19.77
N GLN A 377 -7.68 -9.72 -20.68
CA GLN A 377 -8.12 -8.90 -21.81
C GLN A 377 -8.89 -7.66 -21.35
N ASN A 378 -9.70 -7.78 -20.30
CA ASN A 378 -10.40 -6.63 -19.72
C ASN A 378 -9.42 -5.62 -19.10
N ILE A 379 -8.33 -6.08 -18.47
CA ILE A 379 -7.25 -5.19 -18.00
C ILE A 379 -6.67 -4.41 -19.19
N LEU A 380 -6.28 -5.09 -20.26
CA LEU A 380 -5.69 -4.47 -21.45
C LEU A 380 -6.63 -3.44 -22.11
N LYS A 381 -7.94 -3.70 -22.11
CA LYS A 381 -8.93 -2.77 -22.70
C LYS A 381 -9.21 -1.54 -21.84
N ARG A 382 -9.22 -1.70 -20.52
CA ARG A 382 -9.73 -0.67 -19.58
C ARG A 382 -8.62 0.15 -18.92
N CYS A 383 -7.40 -0.36 -18.86
CA CYS A 383 -6.30 0.24 -18.10
C CYS A 383 -5.12 0.55 -19.01
N LYS A 384 -4.51 1.74 -18.84
CA LYS A 384 -3.26 2.13 -19.48
C LYS A 384 -2.12 2.03 -18.47
N GLY A 385 -0.97 1.45 -18.83
CA GLY A 385 0.21 1.36 -17.96
C GLY A 385 0.85 -0.04 -17.90
N PRO A 386 1.68 -0.34 -16.88
CA PRO A 386 2.44 -1.59 -16.82
C PRO A 386 1.54 -2.78 -16.44
N VAL A 387 0.89 -3.36 -17.44
CA VAL A 387 -0.04 -4.49 -17.30
C VAL A 387 0.69 -5.83 -17.02
N TYR A 388 1.99 -5.92 -17.35
CA TYR A 388 2.82 -7.12 -17.13
C TYR A 388 2.68 -7.74 -15.73
N GLN A 389 2.75 -6.92 -14.68
CA GLN A 389 2.69 -7.40 -13.30
C GLN A 389 1.36 -8.09 -12.93
N HIS A 390 0.30 -7.82 -13.70
CA HIS A 390 -1.04 -8.37 -13.52
C HIS A 390 -1.27 -9.60 -14.40
N GLY A 391 -0.61 -9.68 -15.57
CA GLY A 391 -0.61 -10.87 -16.45
C GLY A 391 0.39 -11.96 -16.08
N LYS A 392 1.39 -11.64 -15.25
CA LYS A 392 2.45 -12.58 -14.83
C LYS A 392 1.95 -13.97 -14.39
N PRO A 393 0.88 -14.11 -13.57
CA PRO A 393 0.40 -15.44 -13.19
C PRO A 393 -0.03 -16.31 -14.38
N LEU A 394 -0.65 -15.71 -15.41
CA LEU A 394 -1.09 -16.39 -16.62
C LEU A 394 0.10 -16.78 -17.52
N ILE A 395 1.08 -15.89 -17.67
CA ILE A 395 2.33 -16.18 -18.40
C ILE A 395 3.06 -17.38 -17.77
N LEU A 396 3.21 -17.37 -16.45
CA LEU A 396 3.86 -18.45 -15.72
C LEU A 396 3.09 -19.77 -15.79
N TYR A 397 1.75 -19.71 -15.83
CA TYR A 397 0.94 -20.89 -16.06
C TYR A 397 1.24 -21.51 -17.42
N TYR A 398 1.21 -20.72 -18.50
CA TYR A 398 1.49 -21.22 -19.84
C TYR A 398 2.91 -21.78 -20.02
N LEU A 399 3.91 -21.16 -19.39
CA LEU A 399 5.27 -21.72 -19.37
C LEU A 399 5.29 -23.07 -18.64
N ASN A 400 4.66 -23.19 -17.46
CA ASN A 400 4.63 -24.48 -16.74
C ASN A 400 3.91 -25.60 -17.54
N GLU A 401 2.88 -25.26 -18.31
CA GLU A 401 2.17 -26.19 -19.19
C GLU A 401 2.86 -26.39 -20.55
N LYS A 402 4.09 -25.87 -20.73
CA LYS A 402 4.89 -25.92 -21.97
C LYS A 402 4.23 -25.27 -23.19
N GLN A 403 3.25 -24.39 -22.97
CA GLN A 403 2.55 -23.63 -24.00
C GLN A 403 3.27 -22.29 -24.26
N VAL A 404 4.51 -22.38 -24.76
CA VAL A 404 5.41 -21.23 -24.91
C VAL A 404 4.82 -20.13 -25.80
N ASP A 405 4.17 -20.46 -26.91
CA ASP A 405 3.60 -19.46 -27.81
C ASP A 405 2.44 -18.66 -27.17
N LEU A 406 1.68 -19.26 -26.25
CA LEU A 406 0.64 -18.56 -25.48
C LEU A 406 1.27 -17.64 -24.43
N ALA A 407 2.28 -18.13 -23.70
CA ALA A 407 3.02 -17.32 -22.73
C ALA A 407 3.64 -16.08 -23.38
N LEU A 408 4.25 -16.25 -24.55
CA LEU A 408 4.90 -15.18 -25.30
C LEU A 408 3.89 -14.17 -25.88
N ARG A 409 2.72 -14.61 -26.33
CA ARG A 409 1.63 -13.70 -26.73
C ARG A 409 1.13 -12.84 -25.57
N CYS A 410 0.94 -13.44 -24.39
CA CYS A 410 0.57 -12.70 -23.19
C CYS A 410 1.67 -11.70 -22.79
N LEU A 411 2.95 -12.10 -22.90
CA LEU A 411 4.08 -11.22 -22.66
C LEU A 411 4.08 -10.02 -23.60
N GLU A 412 3.98 -10.26 -24.91
CA GLU A 412 3.95 -9.21 -25.94
C GLU A 412 2.83 -8.20 -25.66
N ALA A 413 1.61 -8.68 -25.44
CA ALA A 413 0.45 -7.85 -25.11
C ALA A 413 0.63 -7.04 -23.81
N ALA A 414 1.35 -7.58 -22.83
CA ALA A 414 1.57 -6.89 -21.56
C ALA A 414 2.71 -5.86 -21.61
N THR A 415 3.57 -5.95 -22.62
CA THR A 415 4.75 -5.09 -22.80
C THR A 415 4.56 -4.00 -23.86
N SER A 416 3.51 -4.07 -24.68
CA SER A 416 3.26 -3.14 -25.79
C SER A 416 2.98 -1.69 -25.36
N GLU A 417 2.58 -1.45 -24.11
CA GLU A 417 2.22 -0.11 -23.59
C GLU A 417 3.22 0.46 -22.56
N VAL A 418 4.45 -0.06 -22.48
CA VAL A 418 5.41 0.31 -21.41
C VAL A 418 6.15 1.63 -21.71
N LYS A 419 6.17 2.54 -20.72
CA LYS A 419 6.93 3.80 -20.75
C LYS A 419 8.42 3.58 -20.45
N ASP A 420 9.28 4.49 -20.92
CA ASP A 420 10.76 4.39 -20.82
C ASP A 420 11.29 4.15 -19.41
N ASN A 421 10.68 4.81 -18.42
CA ASN A 421 11.10 4.76 -17.02
C ASN A 421 10.67 3.47 -16.27
N GLU A 422 9.78 2.67 -16.84
CA GLU A 422 9.22 1.47 -16.21
C GLU A 422 9.85 0.17 -16.75
N TRP A 423 10.56 0.27 -17.88
CA TRP A 423 11.17 -0.86 -18.57
C TRP A 423 12.23 -1.64 -17.76
N PRO A 424 13.15 -0.99 -17.00
CA PRO A 424 14.21 -1.72 -16.31
C PRO A 424 13.68 -2.76 -15.31
N GLN A 425 12.64 -2.41 -14.55
CA GLN A 425 12.05 -3.32 -13.56
C GLN A 425 11.32 -4.50 -14.20
N ILE A 426 10.63 -4.26 -15.32
CA ILE A 426 9.94 -5.31 -16.09
C ILE A 426 10.95 -6.26 -16.70
N TYR A 427 12.05 -5.72 -17.22
CA TYR A 427 13.13 -6.51 -17.81
C TYR A 427 13.82 -7.41 -16.77
N GLU A 428 14.14 -6.89 -15.58
CA GLU A 428 14.64 -7.70 -14.46
C GLU A 428 13.67 -8.83 -14.08
N ASP A 429 12.38 -8.54 -14.01
CA ASP A 429 11.35 -9.55 -13.73
C ASP A 429 11.26 -10.61 -14.85
N VAL A 430 11.22 -10.20 -16.12
CA VAL A 430 11.17 -11.14 -17.24
C VAL A 430 12.43 -12.02 -17.26
N ASN A 431 13.60 -11.44 -17.01
CA ASN A 431 14.86 -12.17 -16.88
C ASN A 431 14.78 -13.21 -15.75
N GLY A 432 14.38 -12.79 -14.55
CA GLY A 432 14.36 -13.65 -13.38
C GLY A 432 13.39 -14.82 -13.46
N PHE A 433 12.34 -14.77 -14.30
CA PHE A 433 11.34 -15.84 -14.34
C PHE A 433 11.24 -16.54 -15.70
N VAL A 434 11.22 -15.78 -16.80
CA VAL A 434 10.98 -16.32 -18.15
C VAL A 434 12.29 -16.87 -18.73
N MET A 435 13.40 -16.13 -18.61
CA MET A 435 14.69 -16.61 -19.10
C MET A 435 15.22 -17.76 -18.24
N GLU A 436 15.03 -17.71 -16.92
CA GLU A 436 15.39 -18.84 -16.03
C GLU A 436 14.60 -20.12 -16.38
N TYR A 437 13.30 -19.99 -16.71
CA TYR A 437 12.50 -21.11 -17.22
C TYR A 437 13.11 -21.73 -18.48
N PHE A 438 13.45 -20.90 -19.49
CA PHE A 438 14.02 -21.42 -20.73
C PHE A 438 15.40 -22.06 -20.53
N LYS A 439 16.21 -21.53 -19.61
CA LYS A 439 17.49 -22.14 -19.21
C LYS A 439 17.28 -23.52 -18.62
N LYS A 440 16.31 -23.65 -17.70
CA LYS A 440 15.98 -24.91 -17.04
C LYS A 440 15.43 -25.96 -18.01
N GLU A 441 14.49 -25.57 -18.87
CA GLU A 441 13.89 -26.48 -19.87
C GLU A 441 14.80 -26.69 -21.10
N ARG A 442 15.94 -25.99 -21.18
CA ARG A 442 16.89 -26.04 -22.30
C ARG A 442 16.23 -25.66 -23.64
N ASP A 443 15.21 -24.82 -23.60
CA ASP A 443 14.44 -24.38 -24.77
C ASP A 443 15.01 -23.10 -25.36
N VAL A 444 16.01 -23.28 -26.23
CA VAL A 444 16.65 -22.21 -27.00
C VAL A 444 15.67 -21.52 -27.96
N ASN A 445 14.71 -22.25 -28.54
CA ASN A 445 13.81 -21.68 -29.53
C ASN A 445 12.80 -20.73 -28.86
N GLY A 446 12.27 -21.11 -27.70
CA GLY A 446 11.43 -20.27 -26.86
C GLY A 446 12.18 -19.03 -26.37
N ALA A 447 13.43 -19.20 -25.92
CA ALA A 447 14.30 -18.09 -25.53
C ALA A 447 14.54 -17.09 -26.67
N GLU A 448 14.84 -17.57 -27.88
CA GLU A 448 15.04 -16.72 -29.06
C GLU A 448 13.77 -15.98 -29.49
N LYS A 449 12.59 -16.59 -29.35
CA LYS A 449 11.31 -15.90 -29.60
C LYS A 449 11.05 -14.83 -28.53
N CYS A 450 11.27 -15.15 -27.26
CA CYS A 450 11.15 -14.22 -26.15
C CYS A 450 12.07 -13.01 -26.33
N TYR A 451 13.34 -13.27 -26.63
CA TYR A 451 14.35 -12.26 -26.90
C TYR A 451 13.91 -11.32 -28.03
N ARG A 452 13.37 -11.87 -29.13
CA ARG A 452 12.84 -11.07 -30.25
C ARG A 452 11.66 -10.18 -29.83
N ILE A 453 10.74 -10.67 -29.02
CA ILE A 453 9.61 -9.87 -28.51
C ILE A 453 10.15 -8.72 -27.66
N LEU A 454 11.02 -9.01 -26.70
CA LEU A 454 11.61 -7.99 -25.83
C LEU A 454 12.40 -6.95 -26.63
N LYS A 455 13.18 -7.38 -27.62
CA LYS A 455 13.94 -6.51 -28.53
C LYS A 455 13.04 -5.58 -29.36
N ARG A 456 11.87 -6.05 -29.81
CA ARG A 456 10.88 -5.21 -30.52
C ARG A 456 10.32 -4.12 -29.63
N VAL A 457 10.13 -4.40 -28.34
CA VAL A 457 9.64 -3.41 -27.40
C VAL A 457 10.75 -2.41 -27.07
N ARG A 458 11.97 -2.88 -26.77
CA ARG A 458 13.15 -2.03 -26.53
C ARG A 458 14.47 -2.72 -26.88
N PRO A 459 15.50 -1.96 -27.29
CA PRO A 459 16.86 -2.46 -27.40
C PRO A 459 17.33 -3.08 -26.09
N LEU A 460 17.93 -4.27 -26.18
CA LEU A 460 18.40 -5.04 -25.05
C LEU A 460 19.91 -4.85 -24.87
N GLY A 461 20.38 -4.81 -23.62
CA GLY A 461 21.80 -4.65 -23.31
C GLY A 461 22.58 -5.97 -23.28
N SER A 462 23.86 -5.88 -22.90
CA SER A 462 24.80 -7.01 -22.77
C SER A 462 24.27 -8.15 -21.88
N GLU A 463 23.55 -7.82 -20.81
CA GLU A 463 22.98 -8.81 -19.88
C GLU A 463 21.96 -9.75 -20.55
N ALA A 464 21.22 -9.26 -21.56
CA ALA A 464 20.26 -10.07 -22.29
C ALA A 464 20.94 -11.16 -23.12
N TYR A 465 22.06 -10.79 -23.75
CA TYR A 465 22.88 -11.71 -24.52
C TYR A 465 23.59 -12.73 -23.64
N LYS A 466 24.04 -12.31 -22.46
CA LYS A 466 24.61 -13.21 -21.45
C LYS A 466 23.63 -14.33 -21.09
N LEU A 467 22.40 -13.97 -20.72
CA LEU A 467 21.35 -14.94 -20.38
C LEU A 467 21.01 -15.85 -21.55
N LEU A 468 20.92 -15.30 -22.78
CA LEU A 468 20.68 -16.10 -23.96
C LEU A 468 21.81 -17.12 -24.20
N LEU A 469 23.06 -16.72 -24.10
CA LEU A 469 24.23 -17.59 -24.21
C LEU A 469 24.24 -18.70 -23.14
N GLU A 470 23.89 -18.37 -21.90
CA GLU A 470 23.75 -19.37 -20.83
C GLU A 470 22.68 -20.44 -21.15
N ILE A 471 21.59 -20.06 -21.83
CA ILE A 471 20.55 -21.00 -22.29
C ILE A 471 21.09 -21.90 -23.40
N TYR A 472 21.84 -21.33 -24.36
CA TYR A 472 22.50 -22.09 -25.42
C TYR A 472 23.49 -23.11 -24.84
N LEU A 473 24.29 -22.71 -23.84
CA LEU A 473 25.19 -23.59 -23.10
C LEU A 473 24.44 -24.70 -22.38
N ALA A 474 23.40 -24.37 -21.62
CA ALA A 474 22.59 -25.35 -20.90
C ALA A 474 21.95 -26.37 -21.85
N ALA A 475 21.59 -25.96 -23.07
CA ALA A 475 21.04 -26.81 -24.11
C ALA A 475 22.10 -27.55 -24.95
N GLY A 476 23.39 -27.25 -24.79
CA GLY A 476 24.47 -27.81 -25.61
C GLY A 476 24.38 -27.43 -27.09
N LYS A 477 23.71 -26.31 -27.43
CA LYS A 477 23.56 -25.84 -28.80
C LYS A 477 24.61 -24.79 -29.12
N LYS A 478 25.14 -24.83 -30.34
CA LYS A 478 26.07 -23.83 -30.87
C LYS A 478 25.33 -22.71 -31.59
N ALA A 479 25.89 -21.50 -31.57
CA ALA A 479 25.32 -20.32 -32.23
C ALA A 479 26.39 -19.47 -32.90
N PRO A 480 27.00 -19.93 -34.01
CA PRO A 480 28.17 -19.28 -34.61
C PRO A 480 27.94 -17.81 -35.01
N GLU A 481 26.69 -17.41 -35.27
CA GLU A 481 26.34 -16.03 -35.62
C GLU A 481 26.21 -15.08 -34.42
N MET A 482 26.28 -15.58 -33.17
CA MET A 482 25.97 -14.78 -31.98
C MET A 482 26.94 -13.62 -31.79
N ARG A 483 28.23 -13.82 -32.09
CA ARG A 483 29.23 -12.75 -32.04
C ARG A 483 28.88 -11.60 -32.98
N ARG A 484 28.46 -11.91 -34.22
CA ARG A 484 28.01 -10.89 -35.18
C ARG A 484 26.75 -10.18 -34.71
N ARG A 485 25.77 -10.91 -34.16
CA ARG A 485 24.52 -10.34 -33.63
C ARG A 485 24.74 -9.34 -32.49
N ILE A 486 25.67 -9.62 -31.58
CA ILE A 486 26.00 -8.70 -30.47
C ILE A 486 26.63 -7.41 -31.01
N MET A 487 27.53 -7.54 -31.98
CA MET A 487 28.16 -6.38 -32.65
C MET A 487 27.16 -5.57 -33.49
N ASP A 488 26.29 -6.24 -34.25
CA ASP A 488 25.23 -5.61 -35.05
C ASP A 488 24.24 -4.80 -34.18
N ASP A 489 24.06 -5.22 -32.92
CA ASP A 489 23.24 -4.53 -31.93
C ASP A 489 23.98 -3.41 -31.17
N GLY A 490 25.25 -3.15 -31.50
CA GLY A 490 26.05 -2.06 -30.94
C GLY A 490 26.48 -2.26 -29.49
N ILE A 491 26.56 -3.52 -29.03
CA ILE A 491 26.89 -3.87 -27.65
C ILE A 491 28.38 -4.23 -27.55
N GLU A 492 29.10 -3.59 -26.63
CA GLU A 492 30.48 -3.96 -26.33
C GLU A 492 30.55 -5.34 -25.66
N ILE A 493 31.42 -6.20 -26.18
CA ILE A 493 31.63 -7.54 -25.67
C ILE A 493 32.51 -7.45 -24.41
N SER A 494 31.91 -7.68 -23.25
CA SER A 494 32.64 -7.76 -21.98
C SER A 494 33.46 -9.07 -21.90
N SER A 495 34.44 -9.11 -20.99
CA SER A 495 35.25 -10.32 -20.74
C SER A 495 34.39 -11.55 -20.37
N GLU A 496 33.29 -11.34 -19.64
CA GLU A 496 32.35 -12.41 -19.29
C GLU A 496 31.56 -12.93 -20.51
N LEU A 497 31.16 -12.03 -21.42
CA LEU A 497 30.48 -12.43 -22.66
C LEU A 497 31.44 -13.21 -23.57
N GLU A 498 32.72 -12.82 -23.61
CA GLU A 498 33.76 -13.47 -24.39
C GLU A 498 33.98 -14.93 -23.96
N GLU A 499 33.99 -15.20 -22.66
CA GLU A 499 34.14 -16.56 -22.10
C GLU A 499 32.95 -17.47 -22.48
N LEU A 500 31.72 -16.95 -22.38
CA LEU A 500 30.52 -17.66 -22.80
C LEU A 500 30.48 -17.87 -24.32
N LEU A 501 30.90 -16.88 -25.10
CA LEU A 501 30.98 -16.95 -26.55
C LEU A 501 31.97 -18.02 -27.01
N GLY A 502 33.16 -18.14 -26.40
CA GLY A 502 34.14 -19.18 -26.74
C GLY A 502 33.59 -20.61 -26.58
N SER A 503 32.62 -20.79 -25.68
CA SER A 503 31.97 -22.08 -25.42
C SER A 503 30.79 -22.37 -26.37
N VAL A 504 30.07 -21.34 -26.82
CA VAL A 504 28.86 -21.46 -27.69
C VAL A 504 29.18 -21.28 -29.19
N CYS A 505 30.20 -20.50 -29.50
CA CYS A 505 30.63 -20.11 -30.84
C CYS A 505 32.07 -20.61 -31.07
N PRO A 506 32.29 -21.91 -31.29
CA PRO A 506 33.60 -22.38 -31.72
C PRO A 506 33.93 -21.78 -33.09
N GLU A 507 35.19 -21.39 -33.26
CA GLU A 507 35.76 -20.77 -34.46
C GLU A 507 35.43 -21.51 -35.76
#